data_AF-A0A351VHP9-F1
#
_entry.id   AF-A0A351VHP9-F1
#
_cell.length_a   1.000
_cell.length_b   1.000
_cell.length_c   1.000
_cell.angle_alpha   90.00
_cell.angle_beta   90.00
_cell.angle_gamma   90.00
#
_symmetry.space_group_name_H-M   'P 1'
#
loop_
_entity.id
_entity.type
_entity.pdbx_description
1 polymer ?
#
loop_
_entity_poly.entity_id
_entity_poly.type
_entity_poly.pdbx_seq_one_letter_code
_entity_poly.pdbx_strand_id
1 'polypeptide(L)'
;MKIEEQVSNHMSLLNNDTVNPAGRINENQIQKDIAQDQAVKVEISTAALQMSEDEARIERLNAIRRQLAEGTYNISGKDVADKILKVLKS
;
A
#
# COMPACT_ATOMS: atom_id res chain seq x y z
N MET A 1 16.64 -58.07 5.75
CA MET A 1 17.12 -57.01 6.67
C MET A 1 17.01 -55.61 6.03
N LYS A 2 15.85 -55.24 5.45
CA LYS A 2 15.58 -53.90 4.89
C LYS A 2 14.29 -53.27 5.41
N ILE A 3 13.47 -54.03 6.13
CA ILE A 3 12.15 -53.60 6.62
C ILE A 3 12.27 -52.96 8.00
N GLU A 4 13.09 -53.54 8.88
CA GLU A 4 13.30 -53.04 10.26
C GLU A 4 13.91 -51.62 10.29
N GLU A 5 14.81 -51.32 9.35
CA GLU A 5 15.46 -50.02 9.22
C GLU A 5 14.49 -48.93 8.69
N GLN A 6 13.56 -49.32 7.81
CA GLN A 6 12.52 -48.41 7.31
C GLN A 6 11.47 -48.07 8.39
N VAL A 7 11.10 -49.05 9.22
CA VAL A 7 10.17 -48.82 10.34
C VAL A 7 10.81 -47.97 11.43
N SER A 8 12.11 -48.15 11.70
CA SER A 8 12.86 -47.34 12.65
C SER A 8 12.98 -45.86 12.21
N ASN A 9 13.27 -45.62 10.92
CA ASN A 9 13.33 -44.27 10.35
C ASN A 9 11.95 -43.59 10.27
N HIS A 10 10.87 -44.34 10.11
CA HIS A 10 9.53 -43.75 10.10
C HIS A 10 9.02 -43.40 11.50
N MET A 11 9.43 -44.15 12.54
CA MET A 11 9.07 -43.85 13.93
C MET A 11 9.88 -42.68 14.53
N SER A 12 11.10 -42.43 14.06
CA SER A 12 11.88 -41.26 14.50
C SER A 12 11.35 -39.93 13.96
N LEU A 13 10.66 -39.95 12.81
CA LEU A 13 10.00 -38.78 12.21
C LEU A 13 8.68 -38.40 12.89
N LEU A 14 8.02 -39.34 13.58
CA LEU A 14 6.76 -39.08 14.28
C LEU A 14 6.95 -38.59 15.73
N ASN A 15 8.14 -38.76 16.30
CA ASN A 15 8.44 -38.42 17.69
C ASN A 15 9.22 -37.11 17.89
N ASN A 16 9.67 -36.45 16.82
CA ASN A 16 10.36 -35.15 16.89
C ASN A 16 9.49 -34.06 16.27
N ASP A 17 8.68 -33.42 17.10
CA ASP A 17 8.26 -32.01 17.00
C ASP A 17 6.76 -31.76 17.24
N THR A 18 6.24 -32.35 18.31
CA THR A 18 5.18 -31.74 19.13
C THR A 18 5.70 -30.52 19.91
N VAL A 19 6.44 -29.61 19.25
CA VAL A 19 6.86 -28.34 19.83
C VAL A 19 5.96 -27.25 19.27
N ASN A 20 4.87 -27.03 20.00
CA ASN A 20 3.96 -25.91 19.84
C ASN A 20 4.76 -24.59 19.81
N PRO A 21 4.80 -23.80 18.71
CA PRO A 21 5.61 -22.58 18.64
C PRO A 21 5.04 -21.41 19.45
N ALA A 22 3.90 -21.60 20.13
CA ALA A 22 3.15 -20.54 20.82
C ALA A 22 3.39 -20.45 22.34
N GLY A 23 4.49 -20.97 22.88
CA GLY A 23 4.60 -21.16 24.34
C GLY A 23 6.00 -21.10 24.95
N ARG A 24 6.91 -20.25 24.46
CA ARG A 24 8.16 -19.95 25.18
C ARG A 24 8.34 -18.44 25.35
N ILE A 25 7.54 -17.86 26.24
CA ILE A 25 7.88 -16.60 26.89
C ILE A 25 8.78 -17.00 28.06
N ASN A 26 10.09 -17.00 27.84
CA ASN A 26 11.05 -17.05 28.95
C ASN A 26 11.36 -15.61 29.34
N GLU A 27 10.81 -15.25 30.50
CA GLU A 27 11.13 -14.07 31.27
C GLU A 27 12.64 -14.07 31.60
N ASN A 28 13.40 -13.17 30.97
CA ASN A 28 14.47 -12.42 31.63
C ASN A 28 15.07 -11.37 30.68
N GLN A 29 14.49 -10.17 30.79
CA GLN A 29 15.18 -8.89 31.00
C GLN A 29 16.20 -8.36 29.96
N ILE A 30 15.91 -7.11 29.56
CA ILE A 30 16.81 -6.04 29.04
C ILE A 30 17.05 -6.15 27.52
N GLN A 31 16.39 -5.39 26.64
CA GLN A 31 16.26 -3.94 26.62
C GLN A 31 14.87 -3.53 26.11
N LYS A 32 14.13 -2.75 26.93
CA LYS A 32 13.17 -1.79 26.40
C LYS A 32 13.98 -0.71 25.69
N ASP A 33 14.39 -0.97 24.46
CA ASP A 33 14.71 0.13 23.58
C ASP A 33 13.39 0.77 23.20
N ILE A 34 13.37 2.08 23.35
CA ILE A 34 12.19 2.92 23.18
C ILE A 34 11.64 2.59 21.81
N ALA A 35 10.40 2.10 21.75
CA ALA A 35 9.62 2.02 20.53
C ALA A 35 9.48 3.45 20.02
N GLN A 36 10.51 3.88 19.29
CA GLN A 36 10.51 5.07 18.49
C GLN A 36 9.42 4.76 17.48
N ASP A 37 8.29 5.43 17.66
CA ASP A 37 7.13 5.46 16.79
C ASP A 37 7.55 6.04 15.44
N GLN A 38 8.44 5.33 14.75
CA GLN A 38 8.79 5.57 13.38
C GLN A 38 7.64 4.98 12.61
N ALA A 39 6.62 5.83 12.39
CA ALA A 39 5.57 5.58 11.44
C ALA A 39 6.22 4.97 10.19
N VAL A 40 5.97 3.68 9.95
CA VAL A 40 6.46 2.96 8.78
C VAL A 40 5.89 3.70 7.58
N LYS A 41 6.70 4.57 6.97
CA LYS A 41 6.30 5.36 5.83
C LYS A 41 6.25 4.42 4.64
N VAL A 42 5.07 3.89 4.36
CA VAL A 42 4.83 3.05 3.19
C VAL A 42 5.05 3.92 1.95
N GLU A 43 6.11 3.64 1.20
CA GLU A 43 6.39 4.32 -0.05
C GLU A 43 5.36 3.88 -1.09
N ILE A 44 4.39 4.76 -1.36
CA ILE A 44 3.39 4.54 -2.40
C ILE A 44 4.10 4.63 -3.75
N SER A 45 3.99 3.56 -4.55
CA SER A 45 4.52 3.54 -5.92
C SER A 45 4.03 4.76 -6.70
N THR A 46 4.90 5.34 -7.53
CA THR A 46 4.57 6.48 -8.39
C THR A 46 3.36 6.21 -9.29
N ALA A 47 3.16 4.95 -9.68
CA ALA A 47 1.99 4.51 -10.44
C ALA A 47 0.68 4.64 -9.62
N ALA A 48 0.70 4.31 -8.34
CA ALA A 48 -0.47 4.44 -7.47
C ALA A 48 -0.81 5.92 -7.16
N LEU A 49 0.21 6.78 -7.07
CA LEU A 49 0.01 8.23 -7.00
C LEU A 49 -0.65 8.78 -8.27
N GLN A 50 -0.16 8.35 -9.44
CA GLN A 50 -0.76 8.72 -10.74
C GLN A 50 -2.21 8.25 -10.86
N MET A 51 -2.53 7.04 -10.41
CA MET A 51 -3.92 6.53 -10.42
C MET A 51 -4.86 7.38 -9.57
N SER A 52 -4.43 7.80 -8.38
CA SER A 52 -5.25 8.68 -7.52
C SER A 52 -5.45 10.07 -8.13
N GLU A 53 -4.41 10.64 -8.76
CA GLU A 53 -4.53 11.89 -9.50
C GLU A 53 -5.47 11.77 -10.70
N ASP A 54 -5.46 10.61 -11.36
CA ASP A 54 -6.30 10.31 -12.51
C ASP A 54 -7.79 10.23 -12.11
N GLU A 55 -8.11 9.59 -10.99
CA GLU A 55 -9.48 9.54 -10.45
C GLU A 55 -10.03 10.95 -10.14
N ALA A 56 -9.26 11.76 -9.41
CA ALA A 56 -9.63 13.14 -9.11
C ALA A 56 -9.77 13.99 -10.39
N ARG A 57 -8.95 13.72 -11.42
CA ARG A 57 -9.05 14.39 -12.72
C ARG A 57 -10.34 13.99 -13.46
N ILE A 58 -10.69 12.70 -13.45
CA ILE A 58 -11.90 12.17 -14.08
C ILE A 58 -13.15 12.78 -13.43
N GLU A 59 -13.19 12.85 -12.10
CA GLU A 59 -14.31 13.46 -11.36
C GLU A 59 -14.51 14.93 -11.75
N ARG A 60 -13.43 15.73 -11.74
CA ARG A 60 -13.47 17.14 -12.18
C ARG A 60 -13.96 17.27 -13.61
N LEU A 61 -13.50 16.39 -14.50
CA LEU A 61 -13.87 16.42 -15.91
C LEU A 61 -15.37 16.10 -16.10
N ASN A 62 -15.90 15.15 -15.34
CA ASN A 62 -17.33 14.83 -15.34
C ASN A 62 -18.18 15.97 -14.79
N ALA A 63 -17.71 16.67 -13.74
CA ALA A 63 -18.40 17.84 -13.20
C ALA A 63 -18.49 18.98 -14.24
N ILE A 64 -17.39 19.26 -14.94
CA ILE A 64 -17.36 20.27 -16.02
C ILE A 64 -18.30 19.87 -17.16
N ARG A 65 -18.28 18.60 -17.60
CA ARG A 65 -19.19 18.10 -18.64
C ARG A 65 -20.66 18.31 -18.26
N ARG A 66 -21.02 18.05 -17.01
CA ARG A 66 -22.37 18.29 -16.50
C ARG A 66 -22.74 19.77 -16.56
N GLN A 67 -21.86 20.65 -16.07
CA GLN A 67 -22.09 22.10 -16.12
C GLN A 67 -22.22 22.64 -17.55
N LEU A 68 -21.47 22.09 -18.51
CA LEU A 68 -21.58 22.44 -19.92
C LEU A 68 -22.93 21.98 -20.51
N ALA A 69 -23.36 20.76 -20.19
CA ALA A 69 -24.66 20.25 -20.63
C ALA A 69 -25.84 21.05 -20.04
N GLU A 70 -25.70 21.52 -18.80
CA GLU A 70 -26.67 22.38 -18.12
C GLU A 70 -26.59 23.85 -18.57
N GLY A 71 -25.57 24.23 -19.34
CA GLY A 71 -25.32 25.62 -19.75
C GLY A 71 -24.91 26.54 -18.59
N THR A 72 -24.51 25.98 -17.44
CA THR A 72 -24.13 26.72 -16.22
C THR A 72 -22.63 26.92 -16.10
N TYR A 73 -21.84 26.36 -17.02
CA TYR A 73 -20.40 26.52 -17.03
C TYR A 73 -19.98 27.95 -17.41
N ASN A 74 -19.52 28.71 -16.41
CA ASN A 74 -19.01 30.05 -16.59
C ASN A 74 -17.49 30.06 -16.61
N ILE A 75 -16.92 30.69 -17.63
CA ILE A 75 -15.48 30.89 -17.75
C ILE A 75 -15.14 32.38 -17.73
N SER A 76 -14.19 32.76 -16.88
CA SER A 76 -13.71 34.13 -16.79
C SER A 76 -12.71 34.42 -17.91
N GLY A 77 -12.91 35.51 -18.64
CA GLY A 77 -11.96 35.96 -19.68
C GLY A 77 -10.55 36.23 -19.12
N LYS A 78 -10.45 36.65 -17.86
CA LYS A 78 -9.16 36.79 -17.16
C LYS A 78 -8.45 35.44 -17.02
N ASP A 79 -9.16 34.41 -16.59
CA ASP A 79 -8.57 33.08 -16.37
C ASP A 79 -8.11 32.46 -17.70
N VAL A 80 -8.85 32.71 -18.78
CA VAL A 80 -8.44 32.33 -20.14
C VAL A 80 -7.16 33.05 -20.55
N ALA A 81 -7.10 34.37 -20.38
CA ALA A 81 -5.92 35.17 -20.71
C ALA A 81 -4.69 34.72 -19.90
N ASP A 82 -4.84 34.52 -18.59
CA ASP A 82 -3.77 34.03 -17.72
C ASP A 82 -3.27 32.65 -18.17
N LYS A 83 -4.20 31.75 -18.58
CA LYS A 83 -3.84 30.41 -19.06
C LYS A 83 -3.07 30.48 -20.39
N ILE A 84 -3.52 31.31 -21.33
CA ILE A 84 -2.84 31.52 -22.62
C ILE A 84 -1.43 32.06 -22.39
N LEU A 85 -1.29 33.10 -21.57
CA LEU A 85 0.02 33.68 -21.23
C LEU A 85 0.95 32.67 -20.57
N LYS A 86 0.41 31.80 -19.70
CA LYS A 86 1.20 30.74 -19.09
C LYS A 86 1.74 29.76 -20.13
N VAL A 87 0.90 29.33 -21.08
CA VAL A 87 1.32 28.41 -22.17
C VAL A 87 2.36 29.05 -23.07
N LEU A 88 2.20 30.32 -23.44
CA LEU A 88 3.14 31.02 -24.33
C LEU A 88 4.48 31.37 -23.69
N LYS A 89 4.55 31.43 -22.35
CA LYS A 89 5.78 31.69 -21.58
C LYS A 89 6.49 30.42 -21.11
N SER A 90 5.89 29.24 -21.32
CA SER A 90 6.49 27.94 -20.99
C SER A 90 7.27 27.43 -22.19
#